data_AF-A0A9N7H1P0-F1
#
_entry.id   AF-A0A9N7H1P0-F1
#
_cell.length_a   1.000
_cell.length_b   1.000
_cell.length_c   1.000
_cell.angle_alpha   90.00
_cell.angle_beta   90.00
_cell.angle_gamma   90.00
#
_symmetry.space_group_name_H-M   'P 1'
#
loop_
_entity.id
_entity.type
_entity.pdbx_description
1 polymer ?
#
loop_
_entity_poly.entity_id
_entity_poly.type
_entity_poly.pdbx_seq_one_letter_code
_entity_poly.pdbx_strand_id
1 'polypeptide(L)'
;MPADSTAPPPQTTAPGAQADHDPALPVIIETLRHDGIITARQLEAARFWATDYRIGVMGLEDPLFDRTSLGLSRRPLNGRSGSINRYRHIHDIIGARYERVLIAAMIDHRPLHELARHARHDPQHMGQVLALLLDFLTRHYDAMPGHLWRG
;
A
#
# COMPACT_ATOMS: atom_id res chain seq x y z
N MET A 1 14.72 -32.23 53.99
CA MET A 1 14.45 -30.78 53.86
C MET A 1 14.90 -30.35 52.48
N PRO A 2 13.99 -30.15 51.52
CA PRO A 2 14.32 -29.71 50.17
C PRO A 2 14.41 -28.17 50.13
N ALA A 3 15.34 -27.63 49.34
CA ALA A 3 15.29 -26.25 48.88
C ALA A 3 14.96 -26.29 47.39
N ASP A 4 13.67 -26.13 47.12
CA ASP A 4 13.06 -25.96 45.81
C ASP A 4 13.46 -24.57 45.29
N SER A 5 14.29 -24.49 44.26
CA SER A 5 14.60 -23.24 43.56
C SER A 5 13.93 -23.29 42.19
N THR A 6 12.70 -22.81 42.16
CA THR A 6 11.92 -22.55 40.96
C THR A 6 12.52 -21.34 40.24
N ALA A 7 13.17 -21.58 39.10
CA ALA A 7 13.48 -20.52 38.14
C ALA A 7 12.16 -19.98 37.54
N PRO A 8 12.01 -18.66 37.33
CA PRO A 8 10.83 -18.13 36.65
C PRO A 8 10.88 -18.51 35.16
N PRO A 9 9.79 -19.03 34.57
CA PRO A 9 9.61 -18.97 33.12
C PRO A 9 8.95 -17.61 32.77
N PRO A 10 8.73 -17.29 31.49
CA PRO A 10 9.63 -17.22 30.35
C PRO A 10 9.66 -15.77 29.79
N GLN A 11 10.63 -15.44 28.93
CA GLN A 11 10.39 -14.41 27.92
C GLN A 11 10.61 -15.03 26.55
N THR A 12 9.58 -15.72 26.08
CA THR A 12 9.39 -15.97 24.66
C THR A 12 9.29 -14.59 24.00
N THR A 13 10.38 -14.15 23.37
CA THR A 13 10.35 -13.04 22.42
C THR A 13 9.29 -13.36 21.37
N ALA A 14 8.13 -12.73 21.50
CA ALA A 14 7.11 -12.76 20.47
C ALA A 14 7.72 -12.24 19.16
N PRO A 15 7.57 -12.94 18.02
CA PRO A 15 7.81 -12.35 16.71
C PRO A 15 6.64 -11.40 16.41
N GLY A 16 6.62 -10.25 17.08
CA GLY A 16 5.46 -9.36 17.12
C GLY A 16 5.76 -7.88 16.86
N ALA A 17 6.98 -7.52 16.48
CA ALA A 17 7.36 -6.12 16.21
C ALA A 17 7.49 -5.79 14.70
N GLN A 18 6.80 -6.56 13.85
CA GLN A 18 6.88 -6.41 12.39
C GLN A 18 5.65 -5.74 11.77
N ALA A 19 4.60 -5.48 12.56
CA ALA A 19 3.29 -5.08 12.04
C ALA A 19 3.02 -3.56 12.05
N ASP A 20 3.85 -2.73 12.69
CA ASP A 20 3.33 -1.47 13.22
C ASP A 20 3.66 -0.19 12.43
N HIS A 21 4.21 -0.28 11.22
CA HIS A 21 4.69 0.93 10.51
C HIS A 21 4.41 0.94 9.00
N ASP A 22 3.61 0.00 8.49
CA ASP A 22 3.03 0.15 7.15
C ASP A 22 1.83 1.10 7.30
N PRO A 23 1.75 2.25 6.59
CA PRO A 23 0.60 3.13 6.71
C PRO A 23 -0.68 2.31 6.50
N ALA A 24 -1.51 2.24 7.54
CA ALA A 24 -2.70 1.41 7.55
C ALA A 24 -3.48 1.65 6.26
N LEU A 25 -3.77 0.56 5.55
CA LEU A 25 -4.56 0.68 4.33
C LEU A 25 -5.95 1.23 4.70
N PRO A 26 -6.57 2.00 3.81
CA PRO A 26 -7.94 2.42 4.03
C PRO A 26 -8.84 1.21 4.22
N VAL A 27 -9.76 1.31 5.19
CA VAL A 27 -10.78 0.28 5.50
C VAL A 27 -11.48 -0.20 4.23
N ILE A 28 -11.74 0.68 3.26
CA ILE A 28 -12.42 0.31 2.01
C ILE A 28 -11.65 -0.75 1.20
N ILE A 29 -10.32 -0.68 1.18
CA ILE A 29 -9.48 -1.64 0.45
C ILE A 29 -9.45 -2.96 1.22
N GLU A 30 -9.41 -2.92 2.55
CA GLU A 30 -9.44 -4.11 3.41
C GLU A 30 -10.79 -4.83 3.31
N THR A 31 -11.90 -4.10 3.30
CA THR A 31 -13.25 -4.66 3.08
C THR A 31 -13.35 -5.33 1.72
N LEU A 32 -12.92 -4.66 0.64
CA LEU A 32 -12.92 -5.25 -0.69
C LEU A 32 -12.06 -6.53 -0.78
N ARG A 33 -10.96 -6.59 -0.01
CA ARG A 33 -10.12 -7.78 0.07
C ARG A 33 -10.81 -8.90 0.83
N HIS A 34 -11.40 -8.58 1.98
CA HIS A 34 -12.15 -9.51 2.82
C HIS A 34 -13.31 -10.13 2.03
N ASP A 35 -14.04 -9.31 1.27
CA ASP A 35 -15.20 -9.74 0.46
C ASP A 35 -14.78 -10.46 -0.84
N GLY A 36 -13.48 -10.67 -1.07
CA GLY A 36 -12.95 -11.39 -2.23
C GLY A 36 -13.05 -10.63 -3.55
N ILE A 37 -13.44 -9.35 -3.53
CA ILE A 37 -13.55 -8.51 -4.73
C ILE A 37 -12.16 -8.19 -5.29
N ILE A 38 -11.17 -8.01 -4.42
CA ILE A 38 -9.77 -7.81 -4.82
C ILE A 38 -8.83 -8.90 -4.31
N THR A 39 -7.78 -9.16 -5.07
CA THR A 39 -6.75 -10.16 -4.77
C THR A 39 -5.68 -9.61 -3.82
N ALA A 40 -4.85 -10.48 -3.25
CA ALA A 40 -3.68 -10.05 -2.48
C ALA A 40 -2.70 -9.23 -3.33
N ARG A 41 -2.57 -9.56 -4.62
CA ARG A 41 -1.67 -8.82 -5.53
C ARG A 41 -2.18 -7.40 -5.79
N GLN A 42 -3.49 -7.25 -5.98
CA GLN A 42 -4.14 -5.94 -6.11
C GLN A 42 -4.03 -5.12 -4.82
N LEU A 43 -4.09 -5.76 -3.66
CA LEU A 43 -3.83 -5.13 -2.37
C LEU A 43 -2.42 -4.55 -2.28
N GLU A 44 -1.40 -5.32 -2.67
CA GLU A 44 -0.01 -4.86 -2.69
C GLU A 44 0.20 -3.71 -3.69
N ALA A 45 -0.42 -3.79 -4.87
CA ALA A 45 -0.38 -2.70 -5.84
C ALA A 45 -1.01 -1.41 -5.29
N ALA A 46 -2.10 -1.52 -4.51
CA ALA A 46 -2.69 -0.39 -3.81
C ALA A 46 -1.73 0.21 -2.77
N ARG A 47 -1.07 -0.63 -1.95
CA ARG A 47 -0.03 -0.19 -0.98
C ARG A 47 1.10 0.55 -1.69
N PHE A 48 1.61 -0.01 -2.79
CA PHE A 48 2.70 0.61 -3.55
C PHE A 48 2.31 1.96 -4.11
N TRP A 49 1.16 2.05 -4.76
CA TRP A 49 0.70 3.32 -5.32
C TRP A 49 0.51 4.38 -4.24
N ALA A 50 -0.13 4.03 -3.11
CA ALA A 50 -0.35 4.98 -2.03
C ALA A 50 0.98 5.45 -1.41
N THR A 51 1.95 4.55 -1.30
CA THR A 51 3.30 4.86 -0.80
C THR A 51 4.04 5.78 -1.76
N ASP A 52 4.02 5.48 -3.06
CA ASP A 52 4.63 6.30 -4.10
C ASP A 52 4.03 7.71 -4.15
N TYR A 53 2.72 7.83 -3.99
CA TYR A 53 2.04 9.12 -3.93
C TYR A 53 2.45 9.92 -2.67
N ARG A 54 2.40 9.30 -1.49
CA ARG A 54 2.76 9.94 -0.22
C ARG A 54 4.20 10.46 -0.23
N ILE A 55 5.14 9.65 -0.69
CA ILE A 55 6.56 10.03 -0.71
C ILE A 55 6.84 10.98 -1.88
N GLY A 56 6.42 10.59 -3.08
CA GLY A 56 6.81 11.29 -4.30
C GLY A 56 6.05 12.60 -4.54
N VAL A 57 4.77 12.66 -4.15
CA VAL A 57 3.91 13.83 -4.42
C VAL A 57 3.70 14.65 -3.16
N MET A 58 3.30 14.03 -2.05
CA MET A 58 3.08 14.76 -0.78
C MET A 58 4.39 15.09 -0.06
N GLY A 59 5.50 14.49 -0.48
CA GLY A 59 6.82 14.76 0.09
C GLY A 59 7.03 14.19 1.49
N LEU A 60 6.23 13.22 1.89
CA LEU A 60 6.36 12.55 3.18
C LEU A 60 7.64 11.69 3.21
N GLU A 61 8.24 11.60 4.39
CA GLU A 61 9.36 10.68 4.61
C GLU A 61 8.86 9.25 4.69
N ASP A 62 9.68 8.33 4.20
CA ASP A 62 9.41 6.90 4.31
C ASP A 62 9.93 6.40 5.68
N PRO A 63 9.03 6.03 6.61
CA PRO A 63 9.42 5.72 7.99
C PRO A 63 10.28 4.47 8.11
N LEU A 64 10.34 3.62 7.09
CA LEU A 64 11.20 2.43 7.10
C LEU A 64 12.29 2.52 6.04
N PHE A 65 12.60 3.71 5.51
CA PHE A 65 13.61 3.89 4.47
C PHE A 65 14.96 3.30 4.90
N ASP A 66 15.43 3.67 6.09
CA ASP A 66 16.70 3.18 6.64
C ASP A 66 16.72 1.66 6.81
N ARG A 67 15.59 1.08 7.26
CA ARG A 67 15.50 -0.38 7.41
C ARG A 67 15.56 -1.06 6.05
N THR A 68 14.90 -0.50 5.03
CA THR A 68 14.96 -1.05 3.67
C THR A 68 16.34 -0.86 3.03
N SER A 69 16.98 0.31 3.19
CA SER A 69 18.29 0.60 2.60
C SER A 69 19.40 -0.27 3.20
N LEU A 70 19.29 -0.62 4.49
CA LEU A 70 20.17 -1.56 5.18
C LEU A 70 19.83 -3.04 4.93
N GLY A 71 18.84 -3.36 4.09
CA GLY A 71 18.41 -4.74 3.81
C GLY A 71 17.69 -5.43 4.97
N LEU A 72 17.26 -4.67 5.98
CA LEU A 72 16.54 -5.15 7.16
C LEU A 72 15.02 -5.24 6.95
N SER A 73 14.53 -4.82 5.77
CA SER A 73 13.15 -4.99 5.33
C SER A 73 13.11 -5.61 3.94
N ARG A 74 12.16 -6.53 3.72
CA ARG A 74 11.94 -7.18 2.42
C ARG A 74 11.12 -6.35 1.43
N ARG A 75 10.58 -5.20 1.86
CA ARG A 75 9.83 -4.33 0.96
C ARG A 75 10.77 -3.61 -0.02
N PRO A 76 10.29 -3.23 -1.22
CA PRO A 76 11.05 -2.39 -2.14
C PRO A 76 11.56 -1.09 -1.51
N LEU A 77 12.72 -0.63 -1.98
CA LEU A 77 13.25 0.68 -1.60
C LEU A 77 12.34 1.78 -2.19
N ASN A 78 11.78 2.61 -1.32
CA ASN A 78 10.92 3.73 -1.70
C ASN A 78 11.63 5.05 -1.41
N GLY A 79 12.84 5.22 -1.96
CA GLY A 79 13.48 6.52 -1.94
C GLY A 79 12.66 7.54 -2.72
N ARG A 80 12.77 8.81 -2.33
CA ARG A 80 11.93 9.89 -2.87
C ARG A 80 11.98 9.94 -4.40
N SER A 81 13.16 9.84 -4.98
CA SER A 81 13.36 9.85 -6.44
C SER A 81 12.70 8.65 -7.11
N GLY A 82 12.82 7.45 -6.55
CA GLY A 82 12.18 6.23 -7.06
C GLY A 82 10.65 6.36 -7.04
N SER A 83 10.09 6.78 -5.91
CA SER A 83 8.65 7.00 -5.78
C SER A 83 8.10 8.07 -6.73
N ILE A 84 8.82 9.18 -6.94
CA ILE A 84 8.44 10.20 -7.96
C ILE A 84 8.38 9.58 -9.35
N ASN A 85 9.40 8.80 -9.72
CA ASN A 85 9.50 8.25 -11.06
C ASN A 85 8.42 7.19 -11.34
N ARG A 86 8.17 6.30 -10.38
CA ARG A 86 7.08 5.31 -10.49
C ARG A 86 5.71 5.95 -10.50
N TYR A 87 5.48 6.94 -9.62
CA TYR A 87 4.24 7.71 -9.61
C TYR A 87 3.99 8.38 -10.97
N ARG A 88 4.98 9.08 -11.54
CA ARG A 88 4.85 9.73 -12.85
C ARG A 88 4.53 8.72 -13.95
N HIS A 89 5.24 7.60 -13.98
CA HIS A 89 4.99 6.54 -14.95
C HIS A 89 3.55 6.02 -14.88
N ILE A 90 3.04 5.75 -13.67
CA ILE A 90 1.65 5.32 -13.48
C ILE A 90 0.67 6.43 -13.85
N HIS A 91 0.93 7.67 -13.42
CA HIS A 91 0.11 8.84 -13.73
C HIS A 91 -0.10 9.01 -15.23
N ASP A 92 0.97 8.91 -16.02
CA ASP A 92 0.93 9.04 -17.48
C ASP A 92 0.05 7.97 -18.14
N ILE A 93 -0.13 6.81 -17.50
CA ILE A 93 -0.89 5.67 -18.01
C ILE A 93 -2.37 5.75 -17.61
N ILE A 94 -2.65 5.97 -16.32
CA ILE A 94 -4.03 5.97 -15.80
C ILE A 94 -4.73 7.31 -16.02
N GLY A 95 -3.96 8.39 -16.17
CA GLY A 95 -4.45 9.75 -16.32
C GLY A 95 -5.13 10.33 -15.08
N ALA A 96 -5.31 11.65 -15.11
CA ALA A 96 -5.82 12.43 -13.97
C ALA A 96 -7.19 11.99 -13.44
N ARG A 97 -8.07 11.42 -14.29
CA ARG A 97 -9.40 10.98 -13.85
C ARG A 97 -9.31 9.81 -12.86
N TYR A 98 -8.58 8.76 -13.22
CA TYR A 98 -8.47 7.56 -12.38
C TYR A 98 -7.51 7.78 -11.22
N GLU A 99 -6.50 8.63 -11.40
CA GLU A 99 -5.69 9.10 -10.30
C GLU A 99 -6.54 9.76 -9.19
N ARG A 100 -7.47 10.65 -9.52
CA ARG A 100 -8.36 11.26 -8.50
C ARG A 100 -9.16 10.23 -7.73
N VAL A 101 -9.57 9.14 -8.39
CA VAL A 101 -10.25 8.02 -7.73
C VAL A 101 -9.31 7.34 -6.74
N LEU A 102 -8.06 7.08 -7.14
CA LEU A 102 -7.05 6.48 -6.26
C LEU A 102 -6.71 7.39 -5.08
N ILE A 103 -6.56 8.70 -5.29
CA ILE A 103 -6.33 9.68 -4.22
C ILE A 103 -7.51 9.64 -3.25
N ALA A 104 -8.74 9.75 -3.76
CA ALA A 104 -9.94 9.75 -2.93
C ALA A 104 -10.09 8.44 -2.13
N ALA A 105 -9.72 7.30 -2.72
CA ALA A 105 -9.84 6.00 -2.05
C ALA A 105 -8.72 5.74 -1.04
N MET A 106 -7.46 6.04 -1.41
CA MET A 106 -6.28 5.60 -0.68
C MET A 106 -5.61 6.65 0.19
N ILE A 107 -5.84 7.93 -0.10
CA ILE A 107 -5.24 9.05 0.61
C ILE A 107 -6.31 9.77 1.45
N ASP A 108 -7.46 10.09 0.86
CA ASP A 108 -8.57 10.73 1.57
C ASP A 108 -9.44 9.74 2.37
N HIS A 109 -9.22 8.42 2.18
CA HIS A 109 -9.98 7.35 2.84
C HIS A 109 -11.51 7.42 2.62
N ARG A 110 -11.97 7.93 1.47
CA ARG A 110 -13.41 8.08 1.21
C ARG A 110 -14.08 6.72 0.98
N PRO A 111 -15.33 6.56 1.44
CA PRO A 111 -16.09 5.33 1.22
C PRO A 111 -16.59 5.22 -0.23
N LEU A 112 -16.88 3.98 -0.68
CA LEU A 112 -17.21 3.67 -2.09
C LEU A 112 -18.32 4.51 -2.70
N HIS A 113 -19.37 4.84 -1.94
CA HIS A 113 -20.49 5.63 -2.46
C HIS A 113 -20.07 7.08 -2.78
N GLU A 114 -19.08 7.65 -2.09
CA GLU A 114 -18.52 8.96 -2.43
C GLU A 114 -17.61 8.88 -3.64
N LEU A 115 -16.81 7.81 -3.74
CA LEU A 115 -15.97 7.55 -4.91
C LEU A 115 -16.82 7.45 -6.17
N ALA A 116 -17.95 6.73 -6.10
CA ALA A 116 -18.89 6.58 -7.20
C ALA A 116 -19.45 7.93 -7.67
N ARG A 117 -19.88 8.79 -6.74
CA ARG A 117 -20.33 10.16 -7.04
C ARG A 117 -19.23 10.98 -7.71
N HIS A 118 -18.01 10.93 -7.16
CA HIS A 118 -16.87 11.68 -7.70
C HIS A 118 -16.48 11.21 -9.11
N ALA A 119 -16.50 9.89 -9.34
CA ALA A 119 -16.10 9.27 -10.60
C ALA A 119 -17.22 9.24 -11.67
N ARG A 120 -18.45 9.64 -11.29
CA ARG A 120 -19.68 9.50 -12.11
C ARG A 120 -19.93 8.05 -12.53
N HIS A 121 -19.81 7.14 -11.57
CA HIS A 121 -20.15 5.73 -11.70
C HIS A 121 -21.35 5.37 -10.83
N ASP A 122 -21.99 4.26 -11.18
CA ASP A 122 -22.99 3.64 -10.33
C ASP A 122 -22.31 3.16 -9.02
N PRO A 123 -22.82 3.54 -7.84
CA PRO A 123 -22.32 3.05 -6.55
C PRO A 123 -22.24 1.53 -6.46
N GLN A 124 -23.15 0.79 -7.10
CA GLN A 124 -23.16 -0.67 -7.08
C GLN A 124 -21.95 -1.27 -7.83
N HIS A 125 -21.41 -0.56 -8.82
CA HIS A 125 -20.30 -1.04 -9.64
C HIS A 125 -18.94 -0.48 -9.20
N MET A 126 -18.90 0.47 -8.26
CA MET A 126 -17.67 1.18 -7.91
C MET A 126 -16.59 0.25 -7.33
N GLY A 127 -16.98 -0.79 -6.59
CA GLY A 127 -16.03 -1.81 -6.10
C GLY A 127 -15.33 -2.54 -7.25
N GLN A 128 -16.06 -2.88 -8.32
CA GLN A 128 -15.51 -3.52 -9.51
C GLN A 128 -14.66 -2.57 -10.35
N VAL A 129 -15.05 -1.30 -10.45
CA VAL A 129 -14.22 -0.26 -11.10
C VAL A 129 -12.88 -0.12 -10.37
N LEU A 130 -12.90 -0.10 -9.04
CA LEU A 130 -11.68 -0.05 -8.25
C LEU A 130 -10.84 -1.32 -8.41
N ALA A 131 -11.46 -2.50 -8.40
CA ALA A 131 -10.76 -3.77 -8.65
C ALA A 131 -10.04 -3.79 -10.01
N LEU A 132 -10.72 -3.35 -11.08
CA LEU A 132 -10.12 -3.23 -12.41
C LEU A 132 -8.95 -2.24 -12.43
N LEU A 133 -9.10 -1.09 -11.77
CA LEU A 133 -8.03 -0.11 -11.69
C LEU A 133 -6.81 -0.66 -10.93
N LEU A 134 -7.03 -1.39 -9.83
CA LEU A 134 -5.95 -2.05 -9.10
C LEU A 134 -5.31 -3.19 -9.91
N ASP A 135 -6.07 -3.87 -10.77
CA ASP A 135 -5.52 -4.85 -11.71
C ASP A 135 -4.59 -4.20 -12.74
N PHE A 136 -4.98 -3.04 -13.27
CA PHE A 136 -4.11 -2.24 -14.14
C PHE A 136 -2.83 -1.83 -13.39
N LEU A 137 -2.95 -1.30 -12.18
CA LEU A 137 -1.78 -0.96 -11.36
C LEU A 137 -0.86 -2.16 -11.15
N THR A 138 -1.44 -3.32 -10.81
CA THR A 138 -0.70 -4.57 -10.61
C THR A 138 0.15 -4.89 -11.83
N ARG A 139 -0.47 -4.93 -13.03
CA ARG A 139 0.23 -5.22 -14.28
C ARG A 139 1.35 -4.22 -14.58
N HIS A 140 1.14 -2.93 -14.29
CA HIS A 140 2.14 -1.91 -14.54
C HIS A 140 3.29 -1.94 -13.54
N TYR A 141 3.04 -2.24 -12.26
CA TYR A 141 4.09 -2.48 -11.29
C TYR A 141 4.91 -3.73 -11.60
N ASP A 142 4.26 -4.81 -12.04
CA ASP A 142 4.94 -6.04 -12.42
C ASP A 142 5.84 -5.87 -13.65
N ALA A 143 5.38 -5.10 -14.63
CA ALA A 143 6.11 -4.81 -15.86
C ALA A 143 7.04 -3.59 -15.73
N MET A 144 7.19 -3.03 -14.53
CA MET A 144 7.83 -1.73 -14.35
C MET A 144 9.33 -1.79 -14.67
N PRO A 145 9.83 -0.93 -15.57
CA PRO A 145 11.24 -0.91 -15.93
C PRO A 145 12.16 -0.79 -14.70
N GLY A 146 13.18 -1.66 -14.63
CA GLY A 146 14.09 -1.77 -13.48
C GLY A 146 14.75 -0.45 -13.04
N HIS A 147 14.97 0.49 -13.97
CA HIS A 147 15.56 1.79 -13.65
C HIS A 147 14.62 2.71 -12.85
N LEU A 148 13.30 2.52 -12.93
CA LEU A 148 12.31 3.29 -12.14
C LEU A 148 12.26 2.85 -10.68
N TRP A 149 12.79 1.67 -10.37
CA TRP A 149 12.94 1.19 -8.99
C TRP A 149 14.18 1.74 -8.29
N ARG A 150 15.04 2.49 -9.01
CA ARG A 150 16.26 3.07 -8.45
C ARG A 150 15.97 4.46 -7.89
N GLY A 151 16.52 4.74 -6.72
CA GLY A 151 16.45 6.05 -6.06
C GLY A 151 16.09 5.94 -4.59
#